data_AF-A0A085WEZ9-F1
#
_entry.id   AF-A0A085WEZ9-F1
#
_cell.length_a   1.000
_cell.length_b   1.000
_cell.length_c   1.000
_cell.angle_alpha   90.00
_cell.angle_beta   90.00
_cell.angle_gamma   90.00
#
_symmetry.space_group_name_H-M   'P 1'
#
loop_
_entity.id
_entity.type
_entity.pdbx_description
1 polymer ?
#
loop_
_entity_poly.entity_id
_entity_poly.type
_entity_poly.pdbx_seq_one_letter_code
_entity_poly.pdbx_strand_id
1 'polypeptide(L)'
;METRQPPSPSPQSTPHGQQEEAPTAANTLRAPAPGLFAPLPSQASPLEQNRLITQGYLRIAHALQAIVDPSFQPGGTSSMMPCWFAFAPHASQEAGKGILGAEVADRIIDAAQGEPASSMERALDRARHPLAHRISVAALSHALSWYGLPRDVAAALASLQGALNLEALIDPRTLATTAERFAKLYLGAPGADPLSKAESVVVTLRRTLNEGNVLIFTDIGGSADAYLTWRQQVGAAPAARVLAEFSLPTSRPNEAQEAYTFALQHAQQVPRPSDFERLLPGVDSASLVVAAFALYEQSRQAPSAAVRDGLIGVANNYLAYREQFHAVRPAFSPPVRRPDEVSRLELIQALTPVVCLEMGTIEWKFTDYASTQRDRDGRLITSKATEYNWALFSERWPAILQSFEFGYRSPKALWVEPKPLVRPDGSLTGAD
;
A
#
# COMPACT_ATOMS: atom_id res chain seq x y z
N MET A 1 -0.11 49.21 82.09
CA MET A 1 0.08 48.43 80.85
C MET A 1 -1.31 48.05 80.38
N GLU A 2 -2.04 49.02 79.84
CA GLU A 2 -2.18 49.29 78.39
C GLU A 2 -2.92 48.14 77.69
N THR A 3 -4.27 48.15 77.64
CA THR A 3 -5.19 48.85 76.72
C THR A 3 -5.33 48.27 75.32
N ARG A 4 -6.62 47.98 75.02
CA ARG A 4 -7.39 48.22 73.78
C ARG A 4 -7.54 47.09 72.74
N GLN A 5 -8.82 46.74 72.62
CA GLN A 5 -9.53 46.10 71.52
C GLN A 5 -9.82 47.13 70.38
N PRO A 6 -10.54 46.74 69.31
CA PRO A 6 -10.11 46.37 67.94
C PRO A 6 -10.26 47.54 66.92
N PRO A 7 -10.17 47.33 65.58
CA PRO A 7 -11.41 47.10 64.82
C PRO A 7 -11.30 46.23 63.55
N SER A 8 -12.44 45.75 63.06
CA SER A 8 -12.63 45.31 61.67
C SER A 8 -12.69 46.50 60.70
N PRO A 9 -12.32 46.29 59.44
CA PRO A 9 -13.10 46.87 58.35
C PRO A 9 -13.39 45.87 57.21
N SER A 10 -14.59 45.98 56.63
CA SER A 10 -14.93 45.54 55.26
C SER A 10 -14.62 46.67 54.25
N PRO A 11 -15.05 46.59 52.98
CA PRO A 11 -14.49 45.90 51.82
C PRO A 11 -13.84 46.89 50.81
N GLN A 12 -12.88 46.44 49.99
CA GLN A 12 -12.44 47.18 48.78
C GLN A 12 -12.20 46.24 47.58
N SER A 13 -13.14 46.34 46.64
CA SER A 13 -12.98 46.44 45.17
C SER A 13 -11.76 45.82 44.46
N THR A 14 -12.07 44.86 43.59
CA THR A 14 -11.35 44.35 42.40
C THR A 14 -10.82 45.46 41.46
N PRO A 15 -9.75 45.20 40.66
CA PRO A 15 -9.99 44.68 39.29
C PRO A 15 -8.93 43.71 38.72
N HIS A 16 -9.38 42.93 37.73
CA HIS A 16 -8.59 42.17 36.75
C HIS A 16 -7.88 40.89 37.22
N GLY A 17 -8.68 39.90 37.63
CA GLY A 17 -8.35 38.51 37.33
C GLY A 17 -8.53 38.28 35.83
N GLN A 18 -7.42 38.08 35.13
CA GLN A 18 -7.37 37.50 33.80
C GLN A 18 -8.23 36.23 33.81
N GLN A 19 -9.28 36.21 32.99
CA GLN A 19 -9.89 34.95 32.60
C GLN A 19 -8.78 34.16 31.91
N GLU A 20 -8.24 33.16 32.61
CA GLU A 20 -7.62 32.01 31.95
C GLU A 20 -8.68 31.49 30.98
N GLU A 21 -8.50 31.82 29.69
CA GLU A 21 -9.17 31.15 28.60
C GLU A 21 -8.86 29.67 28.76
N ALA A 22 -9.86 28.93 29.23
CA ALA A 22 -9.85 27.49 29.20
C ALA A 22 -9.46 27.04 27.79
N PRO A 23 -8.50 26.11 27.63
CA PRO A 23 -8.09 25.64 26.32
C PRO A 23 -9.32 25.15 25.58
N THR A 24 -9.64 25.86 24.51
CA THR A 24 -10.74 25.57 23.61
C THR A 24 -10.66 24.10 23.26
N ALA A 25 -11.68 23.33 23.68
CA ALA A 25 -11.72 21.90 23.47
C ALA A 25 -11.42 21.62 21.99
N ALA A 26 -10.28 20.96 21.74
CA ALA A 26 -9.96 20.45 20.41
C ALA A 26 -11.18 19.63 19.97
N ASN A 27 -11.80 20.06 18.87
CA ASN A 27 -12.89 19.34 18.23
C ASN A 27 -12.36 17.96 17.81
N THR A 28 -12.41 17.00 18.72
CA THR A 28 -12.35 15.59 18.38
C THR A 28 -13.62 15.36 17.57
N LEU A 29 -13.49 15.25 16.24
CA LEU A 29 -14.62 15.00 15.34
C LEU A 29 -15.48 13.86 15.89
N ARG A 30 -16.62 14.22 16.51
CA ARG A 30 -17.66 13.29 16.93
C ARG A 30 -18.59 13.10 15.74
N ALA A 31 -18.65 11.84 15.29
CA ALA A 31 -19.46 11.29 14.20
C ALA A 31 -19.06 11.69 12.77
N PRO A 32 -19.05 10.74 11.82
CA PRO A 32 -18.67 11.01 10.44
C PRO A 32 -19.76 11.85 9.77
N ALA A 33 -19.35 12.95 9.15
CA ALA A 33 -20.10 13.51 8.01
C ALA A 33 -20.27 12.40 6.94
N PRO A 34 -21.25 12.49 6.03
CA PRO A 34 -21.25 11.62 4.87
C PRO A 34 -19.94 11.86 4.10
N GLY A 35 -18.95 11.00 4.31
CA GLY A 35 -17.61 11.13 3.73
C GLY A 35 -17.67 10.94 2.22
N LEU A 36 -16.54 11.16 1.53
CA LEU A 36 -16.42 10.84 0.10
C LEU A 36 -16.49 9.32 -0.17
N PHE A 37 -16.68 8.51 0.88
CA PHE A 37 -16.72 7.06 0.86
C PHE A 37 -17.94 6.51 1.61
N ALA A 38 -18.61 5.55 0.97
CA ALA A 38 -19.42 4.58 1.69
C ALA A 38 -18.49 3.53 2.30
N PRO A 39 -18.79 3.00 3.51
CA PRO A 39 -18.04 1.87 4.06
C PRO A 39 -18.07 0.69 3.07
N LEU A 40 -16.94 -0.02 2.95
CA LEU A 40 -16.85 -1.20 2.09
C LEU A 40 -17.93 -2.21 2.51
N PRO A 41 -18.74 -2.75 1.56
CA PRO A 41 -19.75 -3.72 1.90
C PRO A 41 -19.10 -4.98 2.48
N SER A 42 -19.54 -5.41 3.66
CA SER A 42 -19.01 -6.61 4.33
C SER A 42 -19.26 -7.92 3.56
N GLN A 43 -20.17 -7.89 2.59
CA GLN A 43 -20.50 -9.03 1.72
C GLN A 43 -19.84 -8.97 0.32
N ALA A 44 -19.13 -7.89 -0.01
CA ALA A 44 -18.48 -7.77 -1.32
C ALA A 44 -17.34 -8.79 -1.46
N SER A 45 -17.18 -9.35 -2.67
CA SER A 45 -16.06 -10.23 -2.99
C SER A 45 -14.71 -9.48 -2.90
N PRO A 46 -13.57 -10.16 -2.68
CA PRO A 46 -12.26 -9.50 -2.66
C PRO A 46 -11.95 -8.66 -3.92
N LEU A 47 -12.38 -9.09 -5.11
CA LEU A 47 -12.23 -8.30 -6.33
C LEU A 47 -13.16 -7.09 -6.39
N GLU A 48 -14.40 -7.19 -5.89
CA GLU A 48 -15.28 -6.03 -5.74
C GLU A 48 -14.71 -5.02 -4.74
N GLN A 49 -14.21 -5.49 -3.60
CA GLN A 49 -13.54 -4.64 -2.61
C GLN A 49 -12.33 -3.93 -3.24
N ASN A 50 -11.49 -4.66 -3.97
CA ASN A 50 -10.36 -4.07 -4.70
C ASN A 50 -10.82 -3.00 -5.71
N ARG A 51 -11.85 -3.26 -6.51
CA ARG A 51 -12.42 -2.29 -7.44
C ARG A 51 -12.88 -1.02 -6.73
N LEU A 52 -13.60 -1.16 -5.62
CA LEU A 52 -14.09 -0.04 -4.81
C LEU A 52 -12.92 0.76 -4.21
N ILE A 53 -11.87 0.09 -3.75
CA ILE A 53 -10.64 0.71 -3.23
C ILE A 53 -9.92 1.49 -4.35
N THR A 54 -9.70 0.88 -5.52
CA THR A 54 -9.05 1.54 -6.66
C THR A 54 -9.83 2.77 -7.11
N GLN A 55 -11.17 2.67 -7.23
CA GLN A 55 -12.02 3.82 -7.55
C GLN A 55 -11.99 4.89 -6.46
N GLY A 56 -11.91 4.47 -5.19
CA GLY A 56 -11.77 5.37 -4.07
C GLY A 56 -10.46 6.17 -4.14
N TYR A 57 -9.35 5.47 -4.36
CA TYR A 57 -8.05 6.11 -4.55
C TYR A 57 -8.01 7.05 -5.75
N LEU A 58 -8.65 6.73 -6.88
CA LEU A 58 -8.73 7.66 -8.01
C LEU A 58 -9.37 8.99 -7.60
N ARG A 59 -10.49 8.95 -6.86
CA ARG A 59 -11.14 10.18 -6.36
C ARG A 59 -10.22 10.97 -5.43
N ILE A 60 -9.55 10.30 -4.49
CA ILE A 60 -8.61 10.95 -3.55
C ILE A 60 -7.43 11.56 -4.30
N ALA A 61 -6.84 10.81 -5.23
CA ALA A 61 -5.70 11.23 -6.03
C ALA A 61 -6.00 12.53 -6.77
N HIS A 62 -7.16 12.61 -7.43
CA HIS A 62 -7.55 13.83 -8.14
C HIS A 62 -7.75 15.01 -7.18
N ALA A 63 -8.41 14.79 -6.04
CA ALA A 63 -8.68 15.85 -5.07
C ALA A 63 -7.40 16.39 -4.42
N LEU A 64 -6.47 15.51 -4.01
CA LEU A 64 -5.21 15.91 -3.40
C LEU A 64 -4.21 16.47 -4.41
N GLN A 65 -4.20 15.97 -5.65
CA GLN A 65 -3.35 16.56 -6.68
C GLN A 65 -3.77 18.01 -7.00
N ALA A 66 -5.06 18.32 -6.99
CA ALA A 66 -5.56 19.68 -7.19
C ALA A 66 -5.11 20.66 -6.09
N ILE A 67 -4.65 20.17 -4.93
CA ILE A 67 -4.06 21.03 -3.89
C ILE A 67 -2.65 21.48 -4.31
N VAL A 68 -1.82 20.53 -4.76
CA VAL A 68 -0.42 20.79 -5.13
C VAL A 68 -0.29 21.41 -6.53
N ASP A 69 -1.22 21.12 -7.43
CA ASP A 69 -1.35 21.69 -8.78
C ASP A 69 -2.75 22.30 -8.96
N PRO A 70 -2.96 23.59 -8.61
CA PRO A 70 -4.27 24.23 -8.71
C PRO A 70 -4.86 24.33 -10.12
N SER A 71 -4.06 24.09 -11.17
CA SER A 71 -4.54 24.07 -12.56
C SER A 71 -5.06 22.69 -12.99
N PHE A 72 -4.77 21.66 -12.20
CA PHE A 72 -5.19 20.30 -12.45
C PHE A 72 -6.72 20.16 -12.37
N GLN A 73 -7.31 19.65 -13.45
CA GLN A 73 -8.75 19.38 -13.54
C GLN A 73 -9.04 17.89 -13.28
N PRO A 74 -10.21 17.54 -12.72
CA PRO A 74 -10.65 16.15 -12.61
C PRO A 74 -10.60 15.44 -13.97
N GLY A 75 -10.05 14.21 -14.01
CA GLY A 75 -9.83 13.46 -15.25
C GLY A 75 -8.70 14.00 -16.15
N GLY A 76 -8.00 15.05 -15.72
CA GLY A 76 -6.87 15.63 -16.43
C GLY A 76 -5.53 14.95 -16.13
N THR A 77 -4.45 15.53 -16.66
CA THR A 77 -3.07 15.10 -16.37
C THR A 77 -2.31 16.23 -15.69
N SER A 78 -1.38 15.92 -14.78
CA SER A 78 -0.48 16.90 -14.18
C SER A 78 0.97 16.63 -14.58
N SER A 79 1.73 17.69 -14.85
CA SER A 79 3.18 17.63 -15.00
C SER A 79 3.94 17.98 -13.72
N MET A 80 3.25 18.39 -12.65
CA MET A 80 3.89 18.63 -11.36
C MET A 80 4.24 17.31 -10.69
N MET A 81 5.15 17.34 -9.70
CA MET A 81 5.46 16.15 -8.93
C MET A 81 4.15 15.54 -8.35
N PRO A 82 3.91 14.24 -8.56
CA PRO A 82 2.71 13.58 -8.08
C PRO A 82 2.71 13.48 -6.55
N CYS A 83 1.57 13.75 -5.94
CA CYS A 83 1.33 13.32 -4.56
C CYS A 83 1.28 11.78 -4.48
N TRP A 84 1.44 11.24 -3.27
CA TRP A 84 1.46 9.81 -3.00
C TRP A 84 0.23 9.09 -3.56
N PHE A 85 -0.93 9.75 -3.51
CA PHE A 85 -2.19 9.19 -3.96
C PHE A 85 -2.26 8.97 -5.47
N ALA A 86 -1.41 9.61 -6.29
CA ALA A 86 -1.34 9.29 -7.72
C ALA A 86 -0.78 7.87 -7.99
N PHE A 87 -0.05 7.28 -7.03
CA PHE A 87 0.49 5.92 -7.12
C PHE A 87 -0.49 4.86 -6.61
N ALA A 88 -1.36 5.23 -5.66
CA ALA A 88 -2.20 4.28 -4.94
C ALA A 88 -3.21 3.47 -5.81
N PRO A 89 -3.88 4.06 -6.83
CA PRO A 89 -4.76 3.29 -7.72
C PRO A 89 -4.01 2.16 -8.43
N HIS A 90 -2.78 2.42 -8.84
CA HIS A 90 -1.90 1.47 -9.52
C HIS A 90 -1.47 0.34 -8.59
N ALA A 91 -1.01 0.67 -7.39
CA ALA A 91 -0.66 -0.33 -6.39
C ALA A 91 -1.86 -1.22 -6.00
N SER A 92 -3.05 -0.62 -5.84
CA SER A 92 -4.29 -1.37 -5.60
C SER A 92 -4.62 -2.29 -6.79
N GLN A 93 -4.45 -1.81 -8.02
CA GLN A 93 -4.64 -2.63 -9.22
C GLN A 93 -3.74 -3.87 -9.24
N GLU A 94 -2.46 -3.73 -8.88
CA GLU A 94 -1.53 -4.87 -8.80
C GLU A 94 -1.92 -5.89 -7.72
N ALA A 95 -2.44 -5.43 -6.58
CA ALA A 95 -3.03 -6.32 -5.58
C ALA A 95 -4.25 -7.06 -6.15
N GLY A 96 -5.11 -6.37 -6.89
CA GLY A 96 -6.29 -6.94 -7.55
C GLY A 96 -5.95 -7.98 -8.61
N LYS A 97 -4.90 -7.74 -9.40
CA LYS A 97 -4.28 -8.70 -10.32
C LYS A 97 -3.89 -10.01 -9.61
N GLY A 98 -3.24 -9.92 -8.44
CA GLY A 98 -2.91 -11.09 -7.63
C GLY A 98 -4.14 -11.81 -7.05
N ILE A 99 -5.15 -11.06 -6.59
CA ILE A 99 -6.44 -11.62 -6.13
C ILE A 99 -7.15 -12.36 -7.28
N LEU A 100 -7.12 -11.82 -8.49
CA LEU A 100 -7.67 -12.48 -9.68
C LEU A 100 -6.92 -13.77 -10.00
N GLY A 101 -5.59 -13.79 -9.86
CA GLY A 101 -4.78 -15.00 -9.98
C GLY A 101 -5.22 -16.10 -9.00
N ALA A 102 -5.58 -15.71 -7.77
CA ALA A 102 -6.14 -16.64 -6.79
C ALA A 102 -7.52 -17.18 -7.19
N GLU A 103 -8.44 -16.34 -7.70
CA GLU A 103 -9.74 -16.82 -8.24
C GLU A 103 -9.59 -17.75 -9.47
N VAL A 104 -8.51 -17.58 -10.25
CA VAL A 104 -8.18 -18.51 -11.34
C VAL A 104 -7.72 -19.85 -10.76
N ALA A 105 -6.86 -19.82 -9.75
CA ALA A 105 -6.35 -21.02 -9.09
C ALA A 105 -7.48 -21.82 -8.42
N ASP A 106 -8.41 -21.15 -7.72
CA ASP A 106 -9.59 -21.77 -7.12
C ASP A 106 -10.42 -22.52 -8.18
N ARG A 107 -10.67 -21.91 -9.35
CA ARG A 107 -11.40 -22.58 -10.44
C ARG A 107 -10.72 -23.83 -10.97
N ILE A 108 -9.39 -23.85 -11.01
CA ILE A 108 -8.63 -25.06 -11.39
C ILE A 108 -8.82 -26.15 -10.33
N ILE A 109 -8.75 -25.78 -9.05
CA ILE A 109 -8.93 -26.69 -7.91
C ILE A 109 -10.35 -27.27 -7.91
N ASP A 110 -11.39 -26.44 -8.03
CA ASP A 110 -12.80 -26.85 -8.05
C ASP A 110 -13.08 -27.82 -9.21
N ALA A 111 -12.57 -27.51 -10.41
CA ALA A 111 -12.70 -28.40 -11.56
C ALA A 111 -11.98 -29.75 -11.33
N ALA A 112 -10.84 -29.74 -10.64
CA ALA A 112 -10.06 -30.94 -10.34
C ALA A 112 -10.70 -31.85 -9.29
N GLN A 113 -11.55 -31.31 -8.40
CA GLN A 113 -12.32 -32.11 -7.44
C GLN A 113 -13.32 -33.04 -8.16
N GLY A 114 -13.91 -32.59 -9.27
CA GLY A 114 -14.83 -33.40 -10.08
C GLY A 114 -14.11 -34.32 -11.07
N GLU A 115 -13.07 -33.81 -11.74
CA GLU A 115 -12.34 -34.55 -12.76
C GLU A 115 -10.85 -34.14 -12.73
N PRO A 116 -9.91 -34.99 -12.28
CA PRO A 116 -8.49 -34.67 -12.36
C PRO A 116 -8.01 -34.54 -13.82
N ALA A 117 -7.16 -33.56 -14.10
CA ALA A 117 -6.68 -33.35 -15.46
C ALA A 117 -5.74 -34.48 -15.92
N SER A 118 -6.01 -35.03 -17.10
CA SER A 118 -5.17 -36.09 -17.68
C SER A 118 -3.81 -35.60 -18.19
N SER A 119 -3.67 -34.30 -18.45
CA SER A 119 -2.43 -33.67 -18.93
C SER A 119 -2.27 -32.26 -18.34
N MET A 120 -1.07 -31.69 -18.44
CA MET A 120 -0.80 -30.33 -17.96
C MET A 120 -1.54 -29.29 -18.80
N GLU A 121 -1.64 -29.52 -20.11
CA GLU A 121 -2.37 -28.65 -21.02
C GLU A 121 -3.83 -28.54 -20.63
N ARG A 122 -4.47 -29.67 -20.29
CA ARG A 122 -5.86 -29.69 -19.79
C ARG A 122 -6.03 -28.97 -18.46
N ALA A 123 -5.06 -29.11 -17.55
CA ALA A 123 -5.09 -28.37 -16.28
C ALA A 123 -5.00 -26.85 -16.53
N LEU A 124 -4.12 -26.42 -17.44
CA LEU A 124 -3.97 -25.01 -17.83
C LEU A 124 -5.16 -24.47 -18.63
N ASP A 125 -5.84 -25.31 -19.43
CA ASP A 125 -7.04 -24.91 -20.17
C ASP A 125 -8.19 -24.50 -19.24
N ARG A 126 -8.25 -25.06 -18.01
CA ARG A 126 -9.24 -24.67 -16.98
C ARG A 126 -9.09 -23.21 -16.57
N ALA A 127 -7.87 -22.68 -16.61
CA ALA A 127 -7.55 -21.32 -16.24
C ALA A 127 -8.06 -20.29 -17.26
N ARG A 128 -8.24 -20.70 -18.53
CA ARG A 128 -8.57 -19.85 -19.68
C ARG A 128 -7.67 -18.60 -19.80
N HIS A 129 -6.40 -18.74 -19.43
CA HIS A 129 -5.42 -17.64 -19.51
C HIS A 129 -5.25 -17.15 -20.96
N PRO A 130 -5.01 -15.84 -21.17
CA PRO A 130 -4.48 -15.34 -22.45
C PRO A 130 -3.21 -16.08 -22.84
N LEU A 131 -2.98 -16.28 -24.15
CA LEU A 131 -1.88 -17.09 -24.68
C LEU A 131 -0.50 -16.67 -24.15
N ALA A 132 -0.24 -15.36 -24.01
CA ALA A 132 1.03 -14.84 -23.53
C ALA A 132 1.34 -15.27 -22.08
N HIS A 133 0.35 -15.28 -21.19
CA HIS A 133 0.53 -15.73 -19.81
C HIS A 133 0.70 -17.25 -19.72
N ARG A 134 0.09 -17.98 -20.66
CA ARG A 134 0.10 -19.46 -20.67
C ARG A 134 1.51 -20.04 -20.76
N ILE A 135 2.44 -19.42 -21.46
CA ILE A 135 3.82 -19.94 -21.62
C ILE A 135 4.57 -19.96 -20.29
N SER A 136 4.62 -18.83 -19.59
CA SER A 136 5.35 -18.75 -18.33
C SER A 136 4.65 -19.50 -17.20
N VAL A 137 3.31 -19.49 -17.17
CA VAL A 137 2.54 -20.33 -16.24
C VAL A 137 2.82 -21.81 -16.51
N ALA A 138 2.90 -22.24 -17.77
CA ALA A 138 3.27 -23.62 -18.12
C ALA A 138 4.69 -23.96 -17.65
N ALA A 139 5.68 -23.08 -17.87
CA ALA A 139 7.05 -23.30 -17.43
C ALA A 139 7.14 -23.52 -15.91
N LEU A 140 6.48 -22.67 -15.11
CA LEU A 140 6.40 -22.84 -13.66
C LEU A 140 5.62 -24.10 -13.27
N SER A 141 4.51 -24.41 -13.95
CA SER A 141 3.73 -25.64 -13.69
C SER A 141 4.55 -26.91 -13.94
N HIS A 142 5.36 -26.92 -15.00
CA HIS A 142 6.29 -28.01 -15.27
C HIS A 142 7.38 -28.09 -14.20
N ALA A 143 7.99 -26.96 -13.82
CA ALA A 143 8.97 -26.91 -12.74
C ALA A 143 8.40 -27.45 -11.42
N LEU A 144 7.18 -27.07 -11.05
CA LEU A 144 6.48 -27.59 -9.86
C LEU A 144 6.20 -29.09 -9.97
N SER A 145 5.87 -29.59 -11.17
CA SER A 145 5.68 -31.03 -11.40
C SER A 145 6.97 -31.83 -11.19
N TRP A 146 8.15 -31.26 -11.51
CA TRP A 146 9.44 -31.87 -11.19
C TRP A 146 9.68 -32.02 -9.68
N TYR A 147 9.10 -31.13 -8.87
CA TYR A 147 9.09 -31.25 -7.41
C TYR A 147 7.98 -32.18 -6.88
N GLY A 148 7.27 -32.90 -7.75
CA GLY A 148 6.29 -33.92 -7.39
C GLY A 148 4.87 -33.40 -7.15
N LEU A 149 4.56 -32.15 -7.52
CA LEU A 149 3.21 -31.62 -7.39
C LEU A 149 2.28 -32.23 -8.47
N PRO A 150 1.04 -32.62 -8.13
CA PRO A 150 0.05 -33.04 -9.12
C PRO A 150 -0.24 -31.94 -10.16
N ARG A 151 -0.67 -32.32 -11.36
CA ARG A 151 -0.82 -31.40 -12.49
C ARG A 151 -1.75 -30.21 -12.19
N ASP A 152 -2.92 -30.50 -11.62
CA ASP A 152 -3.88 -29.46 -11.25
C ASP A 152 -3.35 -28.54 -10.14
N VAL A 153 -2.66 -29.10 -9.15
CA VAL A 153 -1.99 -28.34 -8.09
C VAL A 153 -0.92 -27.42 -8.68
N ALA A 154 -0.05 -27.95 -9.54
CA ALA A 154 1.01 -27.19 -10.18
C ALA A 154 0.45 -26.06 -11.06
N ALA A 155 -0.59 -26.33 -11.84
CA ALA A 155 -1.28 -25.33 -12.66
C ALA A 155 -1.95 -24.24 -11.82
N ALA A 156 -2.60 -24.63 -10.70
CA ALA A 156 -3.22 -23.70 -9.77
C ALA A 156 -2.18 -22.78 -9.12
N LEU A 157 -1.11 -23.34 -8.55
CA LEU A 157 -0.07 -22.55 -7.89
C LEU A 157 0.71 -21.66 -8.87
N ALA A 158 0.98 -22.13 -10.09
CA ALA A 158 1.62 -21.30 -11.11
C ALA A 158 0.72 -20.13 -11.55
N SER A 159 -0.61 -20.32 -11.55
CA SER A 159 -1.57 -19.27 -11.91
C SER A 159 -1.60 -18.11 -10.90
N LEU A 160 -1.08 -18.29 -9.68
CA LEU A 160 -0.92 -17.21 -8.70
C LEU A 160 0.03 -16.11 -9.19
N GLN A 161 0.90 -16.42 -10.15
CA GLN A 161 1.80 -15.45 -10.78
C GLN A 161 1.23 -14.84 -12.06
N GLY A 162 0.06 -15.28 -12.52
CA GLY A 162 -0.50 -14.98 -13.85
C GLY A 162 -0.76 -13.50 -14.15
N ALA A 163 -0.60 -12.61 -13.17
CA ALA A 163 -0.77 -11.17 -13.31
C ALA A 163 0.45 -10.37 -12.80
N LEU A 164 1.57 -11.06 -12.56
CA LEU A 164 2.86 -10.51 -12.13
C LEU A 164 3.85 -10.50 -13.33
N ASN A 165 5.05 -9.96 -13.15
CA ASN A 165 6.08 -9.97 -14.19
C ASN A 165 6.63 -11.39 -14.42
N LEU A 166 5.95 -12.13 -15.30
CA LEU A 166 6.30 -13.49 -15.67
C LEU A 166 7.58 -13.61 -16.50
N GLU A 167 8.09 -12.51 -17.07
CA GLU A 167 9.38 -12.50 -17.79
C GLU A 167 10.54 -12.81 -16.85
N ALA A 168 10.39 -12.53 -15.54
CA ALA A 168 11.39 -12.87 -14.53
C ALA A 168 11.69 -14.38 -14.46
N LEU A 169 10.74 -15.23 -14.88
CA LEU A 169 10.88 -16.69 -14.91
C LEU A 169 11.64 -17.22 -16.13
N ILE A 170 12.00 -16.35 -17.09
CA ILE A 170 12.88 -16.72 -18.21
C ILE A 170 14.28 -17.07 -17.70
N ASP A 171 14.74 -16.42 -16.61
CA ASP A 171 15.96 -16.83 -15.92
C ASP A 171 15.72 -18.18 -15.21
N PRO A 172 16.40 -19.27 -15.61
CA PRO A 172 16.18 -20.60 -15.05
C PRO A 172 16.50 -20.66 -13.55
N ARG A 173 17.37 -19.79 -13.04
CA ARG A 173 17.70 -19.72 -11.61
C ARG A 173 16.55 -19.15 -10.80
N THR A 174 15.91 -18.11 -11.34
CA THR A 174 14.69 -17.53 -10.77
C THR A 174 13.56 -18.55 -10.80
N LEU A 175 13.34 -19.21 -11.93
CA LEU A 175 12.31 -20.25 -12.08
C LEU A 175 12.51 -21.40 -11.08
N ALA A 176 13.73 -21.96 -11.01
CA ALA A 176 14.04 -23.09 -10.12
C ALA A 176 13.82 -22.73 -8.65
N THR A 177 14.33 -21.56 -8.21
CA THR A 177 14.19 -21.10 -6.81
C THR A 177 12.73 -20.79 -6.46
N THR A 178 11.99 -20.18 -7.40
CA THR A 178 10.56 -19.88 -7.23
C THR A 178 9.75 -21.17 -7.11
N ALA A 179 9.99 -22.14 -7.99
CA ALA A 179 9.33 -23.45 -7.94
C ALA A 179 9.66 -24.21 -6.65
N GLU A 180 10.92 -24.19 -6.20
CA GLU A 180 11.34 -24.81 -4.95
C GLU A 180 10.59 -24.21 -3.75
N ARG A 181 10.47 -22.87 -3.68
CA ARG A 181 9.75 -22.18 -2.60
C ARG A 181 8.27 -22.51 -2.58
N PHE A 182 7.61 -22.51 -3.74
CA PHE A 182 6.22 -22.94 -3.84
C PHE A 182 6.02 -24.41 -3.46
N ALA A 183 6.92 -25.29 -3.90
CA ALA A 183 6.86 -26.71 -3.53
C ALA A 183 7.01 -26.88 -2.01
N LYS A 184 7.95 -26.18 -1.37
CA LYS A 184 8.12 -26.19 0.09
C LYS A 184 6.86 -25.71 0.83
N LEU A 185 6.30 -24.58 0.39
CA LEU A 185 5.03 -24.05 0.93
C LEU A 185 3.90 -25.07 0.82
N TYR A 186 3.73 -25.66 -0.35
CA TYR A 186 2.71 -26.68 -0.62
C TYR A 186 2.90 -27.94 0.23
N LEU A 187 4.13 -28.45 0.35
CA LEU A 187 4.41 -29.67 1.12
C LEU A 187 4.09 -29.47 2.61
N GLY A 188 4.39 -28.28 3.14
CA GLY A 188 4.08 -27.86 4.52
C GLY A 188 2.68 -27.28 4.72
N ALA A 189 1.84 -27.22 3.69
CA ALA A 189 0.52 -26.62 3.78
C ALA A 189 -0.45 -27.48 4.62
N PRO A 190 -1.40 -26.82 5.33
CA PRO A 190 -2.50 -27.54 5.97
C PRO A 190 -3.39 -28.20 4.90
N GLY A 191 -4.08 -29.29 5.26
CA GLY A 191 -4.89 -30.08 4.33
C GLY A 191 -4.46 -31.54 4.27
N ALA A 192 -5.45 -32.43 4.10
CA ALA A 192 -5.23 -33.88 4.07
C ALA A 192 -4.89 -34.40 2.67
N ASP A 193 -5.41 -33.75 1.64
CA ASP A 193 -5.27 -34.13 0.24
C ASP A 193 -4.52 -33.04 -0.57
N PRO A 194 -4.02 -33.37 -1.78
CA PRO A 194 -3.30 -32.42 -2.60
C PRO A 194 -4.05 -31.12 -2.93
N LEU A 195 -5.36 -31.18 -3.14
CA LEU A 195 -6.13 -30.00 -3.53
C LEU A 195 -6.37 -29.07 -2.34
N SER A 196 -6.69 -29.60 -1.16
CA SER A 196 -6.84 -28.78 0.06
C SER A 196 -5.53 -28.10 0.49
N LYS A 197 -4.38 -28.75 0.23
CA LYS A 197 -3.07 -28.11 0.40
C LYS A 197 -2.84 -26.95 -0.56
N ALA A 198 -3.21 -27.11 -1.82
CA ALA A 198 -3.13 -26.04 -2.81
C ALA A 198 -4.05 -24.87 -2.44
N GLU A 199 -5.30 -25.19 -2.05
CA GLU A 199 -6.30 -24.22 -1.61
C GLU A 199 -5.77 -23.37 -0.44
N SER A 200 -5.10 -23.98 0.53
CA SER A 200 -4.49 -23.25 1.65
C SER A 200 -3.48 -22.19 1.19
N VAL A 201 -2.67 -22.48 0.15
CA VAL A 201 -1.74 -21.49 -0.44
C VAL A 201 -2.51 -20.38 -1.16
N VAL A 202 -3.55 -20.74 -1.92
CA VAL A 202 -4.38 -19.79 -2.69
C VAL A 202 -5.14 -18.85 -1.77
N VAL A 203 -5.82 -19.38 -0.76
CA VAL A 203 -6.51 -18.63 0.29
C VAL A 203 -5.55 -17.70 1.01
N THR A 204 -4.33 -18.17 1.33
CA THR A 204 -3.31 -17.35 1.97
C THR A 204 -2.96 -16.14 1.10
N LEU A 205 -2.71 -16.31 -0.20
CA LEU A 205 -2.40 -15.18 -1.10
C LEU A 205 -3.57 -14.19 -1.17
N ARG A 206 -4.76 -14.68 -1.50
CA ARG A 206 -5.98 -13.87 -1.67
C ARG A 206 -6.23 -13.01 -0.44
N ARG A 207 -6.14 -13.63 0.73
CA ARG A 207 -6.35 -12.97 2.02
C ARG A 207 -5.24 -11.99 2.36
N THR A 208 -3.98 -12.35 2.12
CA THR A 208 -2.83 -11.45 2.34
C THR A 208 -2.98 -10.16 1.54
N LEU A 209 -3.32 -10.27 0.25
CA LEU A 209 -3.50 -9.12 -0.64
C LEU A 209 -4.75 -8.32 -0.29
N ASN A 210 -5.89 -8.99 -0.04
CA ASN A 210 -7.14 -8.30 0.27
C ASN A 210 -7.11 -7.61 1.63
N GLU A 211 -6.69 -8.31 2.70
CA GLU A 211 -6.55 -7.71 4.04
C GLU A 211 -5.55 -6.56 4.02
N GLY A 212 -4.42 -6.72 3.32
CA GLY A 212 -3.47 -5.63 3.12
C GLY A 212 -4.09 -4.42 2.45
N ASN A 213 -4.76 -4.60 1.30
CA ASN A 213 -5.37 -3.50 0.55
C ASN A 213 -6.47 -2.79 1.37
N VAL A 214 -7.31 -3.54 2.08
CA VAL A 214 -8.35 -2.99 2.96
C VAL A 214 -7.76 -2.21 4.13
N LEU A 215 -6.73 -2.74 4.80
CA LEU A 215 -6.06 -2.06 5.92
C LEU A 215 -5.42 -0.75 5.45
N ILE A 216 -4.70 -0.78 4.34
CA ILE A 216 -4.03 0.39 3.78
C ILE A 216 -5.05 1.45 3.35
N PHE A 217 -6.12 1.07 2.65
CA PHE A 217 -7.16 2.00 2.22
C PHE A 217 -7.92 2.60 3.41
N THR A 218 -8.26 1.80 4.41
CA THR A 218 -8.93 2.28 5.61
C THR A 218 -8.07 3.27 6.40
N ASP A 219 -6.76 3.02 6.46
CA ASP A 219 -5.82 3.88 7.19
C ASP A 219 -5.45 5.14 6.38
N ILE A 220 -4.73 4.97 5.26
CA ILE A 220 -4.20 6.07 4.46
C ILE A 220 -5.30 6.76 3.65
N GLY A 221 -6.17 5.97 3.00
CA GLY A 221 -7.32 6.50 2.25
C GLY A 221 -8.33 7.19 3.18
N GLY A 222 -8.63 6.58 4.32
CA GLY A 222 -9.49 7.18 5.37
C GLY A 222 -8.91 8.47 5.95
N SER A 223 -7.60 8.52 6.18
CA SER A 223 -6.93 9.74 6.63
C SER A 223 -7.05 10.88 5.60
N ALA A 224 -6.93 10.58 4.31
CA ALA A 224 -7.12 11.56 3.25
C ALA A 224 -8.58 12.01 3.11
N ASP A 225 -9.55 11.11 3.26
CA ASP A 225 -10.97 11.48 3.29
C ASP A 225 -11.28 12.45 4.42
N ALA A 226 -10.80 12.12 5.62
CA ALA A 226 -10.99 12.96 6.81
C ALA A 226 -10.36 14.34 6.58
N TYR A 227 -9.15 14.39 6.01
CA TYR A 227 -8.50 15.64 5.65
C TYR A 227 -9.28 16.45 4.62
N LEU A 228 -9.70 15.83 3.52
CA LEU A 228 -10.46 16.51 2.46
C LEU A 228 -11.82 17.01 2.96
N THR A 229 -12.49 16.23 3.81
CA THR A 229 -13.75 16.62 4.46
C THR A 229 -13.57 17.81 5.38
N TRP A 230 -12.56 17.76 6.27
CA TRP A 230 -12.21 18.89 7.14
C TRP A 230 -11.89 20.14 6.31
N ARG A 231 -11.07 19.99 5.26
CA ARG A 231 -10.67 21.09 4.37
C ARG A 231 -11.87 21.75 3.69
N GLN A 232 -12.85 20.98 3.23
CA GLN A 232 -14.09 21.51 2.64
C GLN A 232 -14.89 22.35 3.63
N GLN A 233 -14.91 21.98 4.92
CA GLN A 233 -15.64 22.71 5.97
C GLN A 233 -14.95 24.02 6.34
N VAL A 234 -13.61 24.05 6.34
CA VAL A 234 -12.83 25.21 6.80
C VAL A 234 -12.41 26.18 5.69
N GLY A 235 -12.52 25.76 4.42
CA GLY A 235 -12.12 26.55 3.25
C GLY A 235 -10.59 26.59 3.07
N ALA A 236 -9.99 27.77 3.21
CA ALA A 236 -8.54 27.91 3.10
C ALA A 236 -7.83 27.16 4.25
N ALA A 237 -6.99 26.20 3.89
CA ALA A 237 -6.26 25.34 4.81
C ALA A 237 -4.74 25.54 4.67
N PRO A 238 -4.17 26.70 5.03
CA PRO A 238 -2.72 26.86 5.04
C PRO A 238 -2.07 25.86 6.03
N ALA A 239 -0.82 25.50 5.80
CA ALA A 239 -0.11 24.49 6.59
C ALA A 239 -0.21 24.69 8.11
N ALA A 240 -0.05 25.93 8.59
CA ALA A 240 -0.17 26.26 10.01
C ALA A 240 -1.55 25.92 10.59
N ARG A 241 -2.61 26.07 9.79
CA ARG A 241 -3.98 25.72 10.18
C ARG A 241 -4.19 24.21 10.20
N VAL A 242 -3.64 23.49 9.23
CA VAL A 242 -3.66 22.01 9.22
C VAL A 242 -3.02 21.48 10.52
N LEU A 243 -1.84 22.00 10.88
CA LEU A 243 -1.11 21.56 12.07
C LEU A 243 -1.81 21.90 13.40
N ALA A 244 -2.63 22.96 13.42
CA ALA A 244 -3.34 23.41 14.61
C ALA A 244 -4.74 22.78 14.77
N GLU A 245 -5.47 22.57 13.67
CA GLU A 245 -6.90 22.24 13.68
C GLU A 245 -7.23 20.83 13.16
N PHE A 246 -6.38 20.21 12.33
CA PHE A 246 -6.61 18.86 11.82
C PHE A 246 -5.86 17.81 12.64
N SER A 247 -6.55 16.74 13.02
CA SER A 247 -5.96 15.65 13.79
C SER A 247 -6.49 14.30 13.32
N LEU A 248 -5.61 13.31 13.32
CA LEU A 248 -5.96 11.90 13.18
C LEU A 248 -5.95 11.21 14.56
N PRO A 249 -6.62 10.05 14.72
CA PRO A 249 -6.42 9.20 15.88
C PRO A 249 -4.92 8.98 16.12
N THR A 250 -4.49 9.04 17.39
CA THR A 250 -3.09 8.92 17.86
C THR A 250 -2.11 10.02 17.44
N SER A 251 -2.45 10.89 16.49
CA SER A 251 -1.58 12.03 16.13
C SER A 251 -1.47 13.04 17.28
N ARG A 252 -0.30 13.68 17.40
CA ARG A 252 -0.04 14.73 18.38
C ARG A 252 0.40 16.01 17.68
N PRO A 253 -0.21 17.18 17.97
CA PRO A 253 0.12 18.43 17.27
C PRO A 253 1.59 18.84 17.35
N ASN A 254 2.24 18.64 18.51
CA ASN A 254 3.66 18.94 18.70
C ASN A 254 4.57 18.07 17.82
N GLU A 255 4.26 16.78 17.71
CA GLU A 255 4.99 15.84 16.84
C GLU A 255 4.79 16.16 15.36
N ALA A 256 3.55 16.50 14.95
CA ALA A 256 3.27 16.89 13.58
C ALA A 256 4.00 18.20 13.21
N GLN A 257 4.05 19.16 14.14
CA GLN A 257 4.80 20.41 13.99
C GLN A 257 6.32 20.16 13.90
N GLU A 258 6.85 19.22 14.70
CA GLU A 258 8.25 18.80 14.65
C GLU A 258 8.60 18.19 13.29
N ALA A 259 7.82 17.21 12.83
CA ALA A 259 8.00 16.57 11.54
C ALA A 259 7.88 17.57 10.37
N TYR A 260 6.90 18.47 10.43
CA TYR A 260 6.75 19.55 9.44
C TYR A 260 7.99 20.45 9.39
N THR A 261 8.48 20.89 10.56
CA THR A 261 9.67 21.74 10.66
C THR A 261 10.92 21.04 10.13
N PHE A 262 11.09 19.77 10.48
CA PHE A 262 12.16 18.93 9.95
C PHE A 262 12.10 18.86 8.42
N ALA A 263 10.93 18.58 7.86
CA ALA A 263 10.74 18.48 6.42
C ALA A 263 11.06 19.79 5.70
N LEU A 264 10.69 20.95 6.24
CA LEU A 264 11.06 22.25 5.65
C LEU A 264 12.58 22.44 5.53
N GLN A 265 13.33 21.99 6.53
CA GLN A 265 14.79 22.11 6.56
C GLN A 265 15.49 21.11 5.63
N HIS A 266 14.84 19.97 5.36
CA HIS A 266 15.45 18.83 4.65
C HIS A 266 14.83 18.55 3.27
N ALA A 267 13.84 19.34 2.83
CA ALA A 267 13.07 19.13 1.60
C ALA A 267 13.94 19.00 0.33
N GLN A 268 15.09 19.67 0.31
CA GLN A 268 15.99 19.69 -0.85
C GLN A 268 17.15 18.67 -0.77
N GLN A 269 17.19 17.83 0.27
CA GLN A 269 18.23 16.81 0.39
C GLN A 269 18.06 15.69 -0.63
N VAL A 270 19.19 15.18 -1.13
CA VAL A 270 19.26 14.05 -2.06
C VAL A 270 20.28 13.03 -1.52
N PRO A 271 19.87 11.79 -1.19
CA PRO A 271 18.49 11.27 -1.24
C PRO A 271 17.57 11.98 -0.24
N ARG A 272 16.25 11.99 -0.53
CA ARG A 272 15.26 12.57 0.38
C ARG A 272 15.22 11.77 1.70
N PRO A 273 14.94 12.43 2.84
CA PRO A 273 14.76 11.77 4.13
C PRO A 273 13.76 10.61 4.05
N SER A 274 14.14 9.45 4.60
CA SER A 274 13.32 8.23 4.55
C SER A 274 13.51 7.27 5.74
N ASP A 275 14.49 7.53 6.61
CA ASP A 275 14.80 6.74 7.80
C ASP A 275 14.23 7.43 9.06
N PHE A 276 12.90 7.47 9.16
CA PHE A 276 12.21 8.32 10.14
C PHE A 276 12.34 7.83 11.58
N GLU A 277 12.58 6.54 11.82
CA GLU A 277 12.86 6.04 13.18
C GLU A 277 14.11 6.70 13.77
N ARG A 278 15.15 6.89 12.93
CA ARG A 278 16.39 7.53 13.34
C ARG A 278 16.30 9.06 13.28
N LEU A 279 15.62 9.60 12.28
CA LEU A 279 15.57 11.04 12.01
C LEU A 279 14.56 11.79 12.89
N LEU A 280 13.47 11.13 13.28
CA LEU A 280 12.38 11.68 14.10
C LEU A 280 11.98 10.66 15.19
N PRO A 281 12.89 10.37 16.14
CA PRO A 281 12.66 9.32 17.13
C PRO A 281 11.47 9.65 18.03
N GLY A 282 10.52 8.71 18.15
CA GLY A 282 9.36 8.84 19.01
C GLY A 282 8.17 9.58 18.41
N VAL A 283 8.29 10.13 17.20
CA VAL A 283 7.16 10.72 16.46
C VAL A 283 6.23 9.62 15.96
N ASP A 284 4.94 9.71 16.30
CA ASP A 284 3.93 8.76 15.83
C ASP A 284 3.71 8.90 14.33
N SER A 285 3.50 7.79 13.63
CA SER A 285 3.28 7.82 12.18
C SER A 285 2.00 8.56 11.78
N ALA A 286 1.01 8.70 12.67
CA ALA A 286 -0.18 9.53 12.41
C ALA A 286 0.18 11.00 12.37
N SER A 287 1.09 11.43 13.25
CA SER A 287 1.65 12.78 13.26
C SER A 287 2.43 13.07 11.97
N LEU A 288 3.14 12.08 11.41
CA LEU A 288 3.79 12.19 10.09
C LEU A 288 2.78 12.40 8.95
N VAL A 289 1.61 11.74 9.01
CA VAL A 289 0.54 11.93 8.00
C VAL A 289 -0.09 13.32 8.09
N VAL A 290 -0.37 13.82 9.30
CA VAL A 290 -0.83 15.20 9.48
C VAL A 290 0.19 16.20 8.92
N ALA A 291 1.48 15.99 9.21
CA ALA A 291 2.56 16.78 8.64
C ALA A 291 2.62 16.67 7.10
N ALA A 292 2.38 15.49 6.52
CA ALA A 292 2.33 15.31 5.07
C ALA A 292 1.23 16.16 4.40
N PHE A 293 0.02 16.22 4.98
CA PHE A 293 -1.04 17.09 4.47
C PHE A 293 -0.68 18.58 4.58
N ALA A 294 -0.07 18.99 5.69
CA ALA A 294 0.45 20.35 5.84
C ALA A 294 1.54 20.68 4.80
N LEU A 295 2.42 19.72 4.47
CA LEU A 295 3.45 19.87 3.43
C LEU A 295 2.85 19.99 2.03
N TYR A 296 1.76 19.28 1.72
CA TYR A 296 1.05 19.48 0.45
C TYR A 296 0.50 20.90 0.32
N GLU A 297 -0.11 21.45 1.38
CA GLU A 297 -0.59 22.84 1.38
C GLU A 297 0.58 23.84 1.29
N GLN A 298 1.69 23.58 1.99
CA GLN A 298 2.89 24.42 1.92
C GLN A 298 3.51 24.39 0.51
N SER A 299 3.49 23.24 -0.16
CA SER A 299 4.10 23.07 -1.48
C SER A 299 3.45 23.99 -2.54
N ARG A 300 2.15 24.27 -2.42
CA ARG A 300 1.43 25.20 -3.28
C ARG A 300 1.99 26.63 -3.22
N GLN A 301 2.56 27.01 -2.08
CA GLN A 301 3.11 28.34 -1.83
C GLN A 301 4.64 28.38 -1.99
N ALA A 302 5.25 27.29 -2.43
CA ALA A 302 6.70 27.20 -2.54
C ALA A 302 7.25 28.22 -3.57
N PRO A 303 8.39 28.87 -3.28
CA PRO A 303 8.95 29.91 -4.14
C PRO A 303 9.59 29.36 -5.42
N SER A 304 9.82 28.04 -5.51
CA SER A 304 10.38 27.39 -6.69
C SER A 304 9.89 25.95 -6.83
N ALA A 305 9.97 25.43 -8.06
CA ALA A 305 9.63 24.03 -8.35
C ALA A 305 10.47 23.05 -7.52
N ALA A 306 11.77 23.31 -7.33
CA ALA A 306 12.64 22.45 -6.54
C ALA A 306 12.22 22.38 -5.06
N VAL A 307 11.80 23.51 -4.47
CA VAL A 307 11.24 23.51 -3.09
C VAL A 307 9.92 22.75 -3.06
N ARG A 308 9.00 23.04 -3.98
CA ARG A 308 7.69 22.37 -4.07
C ARG A 308 7.86 20.85 -4.16
N ASP A 309 8.66 20.38 -5.11
CA ASP A 309 8.86 18.98 -5.39
C ASP A 309 9.63 18.30 -4.24
N GLY A 310 10.54 19.02 -3.57
CA GLY A 310 11.17 18.56 -2.33
C GLY A 310 10.16 18.30 -1.21
N LEU A 311 9.25 19.24 -0.97
CA LEU A 311 8.19 19.13 0.05
C LEU A 311 7.23 17.98 -0.26
N ILE A 312 6.78 17.87 -1.52
CA ILE A 312 5.91 16.78 -1.98
C ILE A 312 6.61 15.43 -1.79
N GLY A 313 7.89 15.32 -2.14
CA GLY A 313 8.67 14.10 -1.97
C GLY A 313 8.80 13.65 -0.51
N VAL A 314 9.06 14.57 0.43
CA VAL A 314 9.10 14.22 1.86
C VAL A 314 7.71 13.83 2.39
N ALA A 315 6.66 14.55 1.99
CA ALA A 315 5.28 14.20 2.34
C ALA A 315 4.90 12.79 1.83
N ASN A 316 5.30 12.45 0.60
CA ASN A 316 5.10 11.13 0.03
C ASN A 316 5.84 10.05 0.83
N ASN A 317 7.07 10.33 1.29
CA ASN A 317 7.82 9.40 2.12
C ASN A 317 7.16 9.19 3.50
N TYR A 318 6.58 10.22 4.11
CA TYR A 318 5.82 10.07 5.37
C TYR A 318 4.60 9.15 5.21
N LEU A 319 3.77 9.39 4.18
CA LEU A 319 2.62 8.54 3.87
C LEU A 319 3.04 7.10 3.59
N ALA A 320 4.05 6.92 2.74
CA ALA A 320 4.56 5.60 2.39
C ALA A 320 5.21 4.89 3.59
N TYR A 321 5.89 5.60 4.48
CA TYR A 321 6.45 4.97 5.69
C TYR A 321 5.33 4.44 6.59
N ARG A 322 4.26 5.22 6.83
CA ARG A 322 3.10 4.74 7.61
C ARG A 322 2.49 3.50 6.98
N GLU A 323 2.19 3.57 5.68
CA GLU A 323 1.65 2.44 4.94
C GLU A 323 2.53 1.20 5.10
N GLN A 324 3.81 1.33 4.77
CA GLN A 324 4.70 0.18 4.60
C GLN A 324 5.11 -0.43 5.95
N PHE A 325 5.27 0.40 6.98
CA PHE A 325 5.71 -0.04 8.30
C PHE A 325 4.55 -0.47 9.21
N HIS A 326 3.42 0.23 9.18
CA HIS A 326 2.29 -0.02 10.08
C HIS A 326 1.15 -0.82 9.45
N ALA A 327 0.84 -0.64 8.17
CA ALA A 327 -0.27 -1.36 7.53
C ALA A 327 0.19 -2.65 6.83
N VAL A 328 1.24 -2.57 5.99
CA VAL A 328 1.70 -3.72 5.17
C VAL A 328 2.42 -4.78 6.00
N ARG A 329 3.32 -4.37 6.91
CA ARG A 329 4.10 -5.31 7.72
C ARG A 329 3.24 -6.33 8.50
N PRO A 330 2.19 -5.94 9.24
CA PRO A 330 1.33 -6.92 9.91
C PRO A 330 0.47 -7.74 8.95
N ALA A 331 0.17 -7.25 7.74
CA ALA A 331 -0.53 -8.04 6.73
C ALA A 331 0.32 -9.20 6.19
N PHE A 332 1.63 -8.97 6.02
CA PHE A 332 2.60 -9.96 5.54
C PHE A 332 3.17 -10.87 6.64
N SER A 333 3.19 -10.39 7.88
CA SER A 333 3.68 -11.15 9.04
C SER A 333 2.74 -10.96 10.23
N PRO A 334 1.52 -11.53 10.19
CA PRO A 334 0.57 -11.41 11.28
C PRO A 334 1.11 -12.12 12.54
N PRO A 335 0.79 -11.61 13.75
CA PRO A 335 1.29 -12.20 15.00
C PRO A 335 0.79 -13.62 15.23
N VAL A 336 -0.39 -13.96 14.70
CA VAL A 336 -0.99 -15.29 14.76
C VAL A 336 -1.39 -15.71 13.35
N ARG A 337 -0.81 -16.81 12.87
CA ARG A 337 -1.20 -17.44 11.60
C ARG A 337 -2.53 -18.16 11.78
N ARG A 338 -3.44 -18.04 10.81
CA ARG A 338 -4.70 -18.79 10.82
C ARG A 338 -4.44 -20.29 10.54
N PRO A 339 -5.28 -21.21 11.06
CA PRO A 339 -5.04 -22.66 10.90
C PRO A 339 -5.06 -23.14 9.44
N ASP A 340 -5.77 -22.43 8.57
CA ASP A 340 -5.94 -22.71 7.13
C ASP A 340 -4.88 -22.03 6.25
N GLU A 341 -3.89 -21.34 6.84
CA GLU A 341 -2.88 -20.59 6.10
C GLU A 341 -1.52 -21.27 6.06
N VAL A 342 -0.80 -21.05 4.96
CA VAL A 342 0.65 -21.19 4.89
C VAL A 342 1.34 -19.93 5.44
N SER A 343 2.67 -19.94 5.52
CA SER A 343 3.41 -18.73 5.91
C SER A 343 3.28 -17.63 4.86
N ARG A 344 2.64 -16.51 5.22
CA ARG A 344 2.53 -15.31 4.35
C ARG A 344 3.91 -14.77 3.96
N LEU A 345 4.84 -14.72 4.91
CA LEU A 345 6.23 -14.28 4.70
C LEU A 345 6.93 -15.10 3.62
N GLU A 346 6.81 -16.43 3.66
CA GLU A 346 7.43 -17.34 2.69
C GLU A 346 6.71 -17.31 1.34
N LEU A 347 5.39 -17.15 1.33
CA LEU A 347 4.60 -16.99 0.10
C LEU A 347 4.98 -15.72 -0.65
N ILE A 348 5.07 -14.59 0.04
CA ILE A 348 5.53 -13.34 -0.56
C ILE A 348 7.00 -13.45 -1.00
N GLN A 349 7.84 -14.21 -0.28
CA GLN A 349 9.21 -14.50 -0.72
C GLN A 349 9.25 -15.29 -2.03
N ALA A 350 8.33 -16.24 -2.24
CA ALA A 350 8.20 -16.99 -3.48
C ALA A 350 7.74 -16.09 -4.64
N LEU A 351 6.91 -15.09 -4.35
CA LEU A 351 6.39 -14.13 -5.35
C LEU A 351 7.33 -12.95 -5.61
N THR A 352 8.28 -12.66 -4.72
CA THR A 352 9.16 -11.48 -4.80
C THR A 352 9.83 -11.30 -6.17
N PRO A 353 10.39 -12.34 -6.83
CA PRO A 353 11.07 -12.15 -8.10
C PRO A 353 10.17 -11.66 -9.24
N VAL A 354 8.86 -11.95 -9.17
CA VAL A 354 7.90 -11.57 -10.21
C VAL A 354 7.16 -10.28 -9.85
N VAL A 355 7.43 -9.64 -8.71
CA VAL A 355 6.78 -8.36 -8.34
C VAL A 355 7.01 -7.32 -9.43
N CYS A 356 5.90 -6.74 -9.89
CA CYS A 356 5.83 -5.68 -10.88
C CYS A 356 4.91 -4.58 -10.34
N LEU A 357 5.20 -3.33 -10.71
CA LEU A 357 4.32 -2.21 -10.48
C LEU A 357 4.14 -1.45 -11.79
N GLU A 358 2.97 -1.61 -12.40
CA GLU A 358 2.54 -0.82 -13.54
C GLU A 358 1.90 0.47 -13.02
N MET A 359 2.52 1.63 -13.27
CA MET A 359 2.03 2.94 -12.86
C MET A 359 1.67 3.74 -14.11
N GLY A 360 0.44 3.54 -14.58
CA GLY A 360 -0.05 4.08 -15.84
C GLY A 360 0.78 3.56 -17.02
N THR A 361 1.62 4.39 -17.63
CA THR A 361 2.53 3.95 -18.72
C THR A 361 3.95 3.60 -18.26
N ILE A 362 4.22 3.66 -16.96
CA ILE A 362 5.52 3.26 -16.39
C ILE A 362 5.41 1.81 -15.93
N GLU A 363 6.40 1.00 -16.24
CA GLU A 363 6.55 -0.33 -15.69
C GLU A 363 7.81 -0.36 -14.80
N TRP A 364 7.65 -0.77 -13.54
CA TRP A 364 8.76 -1.02 -12.62
C TRP A 364 8.81 -2.50 -12.26
N LYS A 365 9.96 -3.14 -12.44
CA LYS A 365 10.16 -4.58 -12.18
C LYS A 365 11.10 -4.77 -11.01
N PHE A 366 10.75 -5.68 -10.09
CA PHE A 366 11.63 -6.03 -8.98
C PHE A 366 12.95 -6.63 -9.45
N THR A 367 12.95 -7.39 -10.56
CA THR A 367 14.17 -7.95 -11.16
C THR A 367 15.18 -6.87 -11.54
N ASP A 368 14.71 -5.75 -12.09
CA ASP A 368 15.55 -4.66 -12.54
C ASP A 368 16.15 -3.94 -11.33
N TYR A 369 15.34 -3.69 -10.30
CA TYR A 369 15.82 -3.21 -9.01
C TYR A 369 16.89 -4.13 -8.43
N ALA A 370 16.60 -5.43 -8.28
CA ALA A 370 17.51 -6.41 -7.69
C ALA A 370 18.84 -6.51 -8.45
N SER A 371 18.83 -6.32 -9.77
CA SER A 371 20.06 -6.32 -10.60
C SER A 371 21.07 -5.24 -10.16
N THR A 372 20.57 -4.10 -9.69
CA THR A 372 21.37 -2.95 -9.20
C THR A 372 21.87 -3.14 -7.77
N GLN A 373 21.35 -4.13 -7.04
CA GLN A 373 21.73 -4.37 -5.66
C GLN A 373 22.99 -5.25 -5.57
N ARG A 374 23.58 -5.28 -4.38
CA ARG A 374 24.69 -6.18 -4.06
C ARG A 374 24.22 -7.64 -4.16
N ASP A 375 25.07 -8.47 -4.74
CA ASP A 375 24.96 -9.93 -4.65
C ASP A 375 25.29 -10.37 -3.21
N ARG A 376 24.32 -10.96 -2.51
CA ARG A 376 24.38 -11.29 -1.08
C ARG A 376 24.99 -12.65 -0.82
N ASP A 377 24.80 -13.62 -1.72
CA ASP A 377 25.27 -15.00 -1.52
C ASP A 377 26.46 -15.37 -2.42
N GLY A 378 26.72 -14.59 -3.47
CA GLY A 378 27.82 -14.78 -4.42
C GLY A 378 27.69 -16.03 -5.29
N ARG A 379 26.49 -16.65 -5.35
CA ARG A 379 26.30 -17.94 -6.02
C ARG A 379 25.81 -17.74 -7.44
N LEU A 380 26.48 -18.40 -8.38
CA LEU A 380 26.09 -18.36 -9.80
C LEU A 380 24.71 -18.99 -10.09
N ILE A 381 24.26 -19.89 -9.21
CA ILE A 381 23.03 -20.68 -9.38
C ILE A 381 21.77 -20.02 -8.80
N THR A 382 21.91 -18.92 -8.07
CA THR A 382 20.81 -18.08 -7.59
C THR A 382 20.78 -16.80 -8.42
N SER A 383 19.60 -16.21 -8.59
CA SER A 383 19.47 -14.89 -9.19
C SER A 383 19.28 -13.86 -8.09
N LYS A 384 19.83 -12.64 -8.27
CA LYS A 384 19.71 -11.57 -7.27
C LYS A 384 18.27 -11.32 -6.84
N ALA A 385 17.31 -11.40 -7.76
CA ALA A 385 15.89 -11.20 -7.46
C ALA A 385 15.33 -12.21 -6.44
N THR A 386 15.97 -13.37 -6.28
CA THR A 386 15.57 -14.40 -5.31
C THR A 386 16.20 -14.21 -3.94
N GLU A 387 17.22 -13.37 -3.78
CA GLU A 387 17.93 -13.15 -2.50
C GLU A 387 17.22 -12.19 -1.53
N TYR A 388 16.09 -11.64 -1.97
CA TYR A 388 15.28 -10.68 -1.24
C TYR A 388 13.86 -11.21 -1.02
N ASN A 389 13.14 -10.56 -0.13
CA ASN A 389 11.80 -10.87 0.29
C ASN A 389 11.00 -9.57 0.42
N TRP A 390 10.04 -9.37 -0.48
CA TRP A 390 9.13 -8.24 -0.49
C TRP A 390 8.31 -8.11 0.79
N ALA A 391 8.14 -9.18 1.57
CA ALA A 391 7.45 -9.10 2.85
C ALA A 391 8.26 -8.38 3.93
N LEU A 392 9.59 -8.35 3.83
CA LEU A 392 10.47 -7.67 4.78
C LEU A 392 10.54 -6.17 4.49
N PHE A 393 10.21 -5.35 5.50
CA PHE A 393 10.23 -3.90 5.36
C PHE A 393 11.61 -3.36 4.94
N SER A 394 12.69 -3.85 5.55
CA SER A 394 14.06 -3.43 5.25
C SER A 394 14.50 -3.70 3.80
N GLU A 395 13.84 -4.64 3.12
CA GLU A 395 14.18 -5.03 1.75
C GLU A 395 13.24 -4.40 0.73
N ARG A 396 11.96 -4.22 1.11
CA ARG A 396 10.96 -3.56 0.27
C ARG A 396 11.11 -2.04 0.28
N TRP A 397 11.48 -1.43 1.41
CA TRP A 397 11.47 0.02 1.56
C TRP A 397 12.34 0.75 0.52
N PRO A 398 13.61 0.39 0.29
CA PRO A 398 14.42 1.05 -0.73
C PRO A 398 13.87 0.84 -2.16
N ALA A 399 13.23 -0.30 -2.42
CA ALA A 399 12.62 -0.60 -3.71
C ALA A 399 11.40 0.28 -3.98
N ILE A 400 10.55 0.51 -2.98
CA ILE A 400 9.40 1.45 -3.05
C ILE A 400 9.88 2.89 -3.29
N LEU A 401 10.91 3.33 -2.57
CA LEU A 401 11.48 4.66 -2.79
C LEU A 401 12.01 4.80 -4.22
N GLN A 402 12.63 3.76 -4.76
CA GLN A 402 13.07 3.76 -6.16
C GLN A 402 11.89 3.81 -7.14
N SER A 403 10.80 3.05 -6.91
CA SER A 403 9.65 3.08 -7.82
C SER A 403 9.00 4.47 -7.87
N PHE A 404 8.97 5.20 -6.75
CA PHE A 404 8.51 6.58 -6.74
C PHE A 404 9.37 7.52 -7.60
N GLU A 405 10.69 7.35 -7.62
CA GLU A 405 11.58 8.14 -8.49
C GLU A 405 11.24 7.97 -9.98
N PHE A 406 10.77 6.80 -10.41
CA PHE A 406 10.31 6.61 -11.78
C PHE A 406 9.06 7.47 -12.06
N GLY A 407 8.09 7.47 -11.15
CA GLY A 407 6.91 8.32 -11.25
C GLY A 407 7.24 9.81 -11.23
N TYR A 408 8.20 10.23 -10.41
CA TYR A 408 8.64 11.62 -10.34
C TYR A 408 9.30 12.11 -11.61
N ARG A 409 10.00 11.24 -12.35
CA ARG A 409 10.61 11.57 -13.65
C ARG A 409 9.59 11.67 -14.78
N SER A 410 8.44 11.02 -14.65
CA SER A 410 7.37 11.03 -15.66
C SER A 410 5.99 11.26 -15.04
N PRO A 411 5.71 12.43 -14.41
CA PRO A 411 4.47 12.64 -13.65
C PRO A 411 3.19 12.42 -14.44
N LYS A 412 3.20 12.78 -15.74
CA LYS A 412 2.04 12.63 -16.62
C LYS A 412 1.63 11.17 -16.82
N ALA A 413 2.59 10.24 -16.74
CA ALA A 413 2.35 8.83 -16.97
C ALA A 413 1.43 8.21 -15.90
N LEU A 414 1.46 8.73 -14.66
CA LEU A 414 0.66 8.22 -13.55
C LEU A 414 -0.83 8.51 -13.67
N TRP A 415 -1.22 9.45 -14.54
CA TRP A 415 -2.61 9.86 -14.74
C TRP A 415 -3.34 9.05 -15.82
N VAL A 416 -2.68 8.04 -16.38
CA VAL A 416 -3.37 7.03 -17.18
C VAL A 416 -4.04 6.06 -16.22
N GLU A 417 -5.37 6.06 -16.16
CA GLU A 417 -6.12 5.22 -15.22
C GLU A 417 -5.83 3.72 -15.41
N PRO A 418 -5.78 2.93 -14.32
CA PRO A 418 -5.68 1.48 -14.42
C PRO A 418 -6.85 0.89 -15.22
N LYS A 419 -6.56 -0.07 -16.09
CA LYS A 419 -7.60 -0.80 -16.83
C LYS A 419 -8.42 -1.65 -15.88
N PRO A 420 -9.75 -1.78 -16.06
CA PRO A 420 -10.56 -2.69 -15.25
C PRO A 420 -10.02 -4.12 -15.28
N LEU A 421 -10.08 -4.81 -14.15
CA LEU A 421 -9.76 -6.24 -14.09
C LEU A 421 -10.87 -7.02 -14.80
N VAL A 422 -10.47 -7.84 -15.77
CA VAL A 422 -11.35 -8.70 -16.56
C VAL A 422 -11.08 -10.15 -16.17
N ARG A 423 -12.15 -10.89 -15.86
CA ARG A 423 -12.05 -12.34 -15.60
C ARG A 423 -11.72 -13.09 -16.91
N PRO A 424 -11.15 -14.30 -16.84
CA PRO A 424 -10.86 -15.12 -18.01
C PRO A 424 -12.06 -15.46 -18.91
N ASP A 425 -13.29 -15.32 -18.41
CA ASP A 425 -14.52 -15.49 -19.21
C ASP A 425 -14.95 -14.19 -19.94
N GLY A 426 -14.19 -13.11 -19.80
CA GLY A 426 -14.48 -11.80 -20.39
C GLY A 426 -15.38 -10.92 -19.53
N SER A 427 -15.90 -11.41 -18.40
CA SER A 427 -16.71 -10.60 -17.49
C SER A 427 -15.87 -9.58 -16.72
N LEU A 428 -16.44 -8.41 -16.45
CA LEU A 428 -15.82 -7.42 -15.57
C LEU A 428 -15.96 -7.84 -14.12
N THR A 429 -14.93 -7.57 -13.33
CA THR A 429 -14.98 -7.77 -11.87
C THR A 429 -16.03 -6.84 -11.24
N GLY A 430 -17.18 -7.40 -10.85
CA GLY A 430 -18.29 -6.66 -10.22
C GLY A 430 -19.36 -6.09 -11.17
N ALA A 431 -19.51 -6.66 -12.38
CA ALA A 431 -20.74 -6.57 -13.14
C ALA A 431 -21.59 -7.82 -12.85
N ASP A 432 -22.67 -7.66 -12.11
CA ASP A 432 -23.80 -8.60 -12.12
C ASP A 432 -24.73 -8.28 -13.29
#